data_AF-A0A7C2YNV5-F1
#
_entry.id   AF-A0A7C2YNV5-F1
#
_cell.length_a   1.000
_cell.length_b   1.000
_cell.length_c   1.000
_cell.angle_alpha   90.00
_cell.angle_beta   90.00
_cell.angle_gamma   90.00
#
_symmetry.space_group_name_H-M   'P 1'
#
loop_
_entity.id
_entity.type
_entity.pdbx_description
1 polymer ?
#
loop_
_entity_poly.entity_id
_entity_poly.type
_entity_poly.pdbx_seq_one_letter_code
_entity_poly.pdbx_strand_id
1 'polypeptide(L)'
;MRWPVALLLSLAVAVACGGEAARPDGGAPPPPSPAGGLSSPVVTPTPRPVAGPPVLETVVEGARFPVALAPSPDGRLFYAELETGQVRVVRDGRLLPEPFAAFRVARPPGYSEHGLLGIALHPDFPRQPYVYVFYTVPDAQGRPQQQRVVRLRAEGDRGVEPLTIVDGLPAGPTCCHNGGRLAFGPDGMLYVSLGDAQAAALAQDPQLPNGKVLRLAPDGSLPPDNPFPGSPAYALG
;
A
#
# COMPACT_ATOMS: atom_id res chain seq x y z
N MET A 1 -39.80 24.60 20.80
CA MET A 1 -40.27 23.23 21.11
C MET A 1 -39.27 22.57 22.04
N ARG A 2 -39.61 22.47 23.32
CA ARG A 2 -38.76 21.95 24.39
C ARG A 2 -39.32 20.58 24.80
N TRP A 3 -38.52 19.53 24.73
CA TRP A 3 -38.90 18.19 25.18
C TRP A 3 -38.53 18.04 26.66
N PRO A 4 -39.45 17.60 27.54
CA PRO A 4 -39.13 17.44 28.95
C PRO A 4 -38.38 16.13 29.20
N VAL A 5 -37.39 16.24 30.10
CA VAL A 5 -36.62 15.15 30.71
C VAL A 5 -37.53 14.43 31.71
N ALA A 6 -37.69 13.11 31.56
CA ALA A 6 -38.37 12.26 32.53
C ALA A 6 -37.33 11.52 33.40
N LEU A 7 -37.29 11.87 34.68
CA LEU A 7 -36.67 11.07 35.75
C LEU A 7 -37.47 9.78 35.93
N LEU A 8 -36.80 8.64 36.03
CA LEU A 8 -37.40 7.39 36.53
C LEU A 8 -36.55 6.84 37.67
N LEU A 9 -37.20 6.76 38.83
CA LEU A 9 -36.73 6.21 40.09
C LEU A 9 -36.46 4.70 39.97
N SER A 10 -35.39 4.29 40.65
CA SER A 10 -35.05 2.91 40.98
C SER A 10 -36.06 2.30 41.97
N LEU A 11 -36.51 1.07 41.67
CA LEU A 11 -37.16 0.20 42.65
C LEU A 11 -36.44 -1.15 42.66
N ALA A 12 -35.76 -1.43 43.76
CA ALA A 12 -35.21 -2.73 44.08
C ALA A 12 -36.33 -3.63 44.62
N VAL A 13 -36.49 -4.81 44.04
CA VAL A 13 -37.30 -5.89 44.62
C VAL A 13 -36.42 -7.13 44.68
N ALA A 14 -36.07 -7.54 45.89
CA ALA A 14 -35.48 -8.83 46.18
C ALA A 14 -36.59 -9.86 46.34
N VAL A 15 -36.54 -10.93 45.56
CA VAL A 15 -37.27 -12.18 45.82
C VAL A 15 -36.27 -13.31 45.66
N ALA A 16 -35.99 -13.98 46.77
CA ALA A 16 -35.29 -15.24 46.83
C ALA A 16 -36.33 -16.37 46.84
N CYS A 17 -36.16 -17.37 45.98
CA CYS A 17 -36.65 -18.73 46.18
C CYS A 17 -35.69 -19.68 45.45
N GLY A 18 -35.20 -20.67 46.19
CA GLY A 18 -34.26 -21.67 45.72
C GLY A 18 -34.88 -22.66 44.73
N GLY A 19 -34.01 -23.17 43.86
CA GLY A 19 -34.30 -24.24 42.92
C GLY A 19 -32.97 -24.75 42.39
N GLU A 20 -32.50 -25.84 42.97
CA GLU A 20 -31.31 -26.59 42.57
C GLU A 20 -31.52 -27.15 41.16
N ALA A 21 -30.96 -26.50 40.14
CA ALA A 21 -30.94 -26.99 38.77
C ALA A 21 -29.55 -27.57 38.47
N ALA A 22 -29.55 -28.83 38.07
CA ALA A 22 -28.36 -29.61 37.76
C ALA A 22 -27.44 -28.92 36.75
N ARG A 23 -26.14 -28.94 37.07
CA ARG A 23 -25.05 -28.48 36.22
C ARG A 23 -25.05 -29.26 34.89
N PRO A 24 -25.02 -28.61 33.71
CA PRO A 24 -24.55 -29.28 32.51
C PRO A 24 -23.03 -29.42 32.64
N ASP A 25 -22.51 -30.64 32.47
CA ASP A 25 -21.09 -30.92 32.35
C ASP A 25 -20.54 -30.21 31.11
N GLY A 26 -20.10 -28.96 31.32
CA GLY A 26 -19.37 -28.16 30.34
C GLY A 26 -17.96 -28.71 30.20
N GLY A 27 -17.81 -29.80 29.44
CA GLY A 27 -16.52 -30.20 28.91
C GLY A 27 -15.94 -29.04 28.11
N ALA A 28 -14.75 -28.57 28.50
CA ALA A 28 -14.02 -27.57 27.74
C ALA A 28 -13.85 -28.07 26.29
N PRO A 29 -14.06 -27.23 25.26
CA PRO A 29 -13.74 -27.61 23.90
C PRO A 29 -12.25 -27.97 23.83
N PRO A 30 -11.87 -29.02 23.08
CA PRO A 30 -10.46 -29.37 22.93
C PRO A 30 -9.71 -28.17 22.31
N PRO A 31 -8.43 -27.96 22.67
CA PRO A 31 -7.62 -26.92 22.04
C PRO A 31 -7.62 -27.14 20.52
N PRO A 32 -7.63 -26.07 19.71
CA PRO A 32 -7.52 -26.23 18.27
C PRO A 32 -6.23 -26.98 17.95
N SER A 33 -6.35 -28.08 17.19
CA SER A 33 -5.18 -28.78 16.63
C SER A 33 -4.29 -27.77 15.91
N PRO A 34 -2.96 -27.85 16.06
CA PRO A 34 -2.08 -27.03 15.24
C PRO A 34 -2.36 -27.41 13.78
N ALA A 35 -2.91 -26.47 13.02
CA ALA A 35 -2.97 -26.59 11.58
C ALA A 35 -1.52 -26.64 11.10
N GLY A 36 -1.01 -27.85 10.91
CA GLY A 36 0.25 -28.15 10.25
C GLY A 36 0.13 -27.78 8.78
N GLY A 37 0.10 -26.49 8.49
CA GLY A 37 0.40 -25.98 7.17
C GLY A 37 1.88 -26.25 6.93
N LEU A 38 2.17 -27.25 6.10
CA LEU A 38 3.50 -27.45 5.55
C LEU A 38 3.82 -26.21 4.72
N SER A 39 4.49 -25.23 5.34
CA SER A 39 5.12 -24.14 4.62
C SER A 39 6.18 -24.79 3.74
N SER A 40 5.90 -24.89 2.44
CA SER A 40 6.91 -25.27 1.46
C SER A 40 8.11 -24.34 1.69
N PRO A 41 9.33 -24.88 1.89
CA PRO A 41 10.49 -24.04 2.08
C PRO A 41 10.60 -23.09 0.88
N VAL A 42 10.66 -21.79 1.15
CA VAL A 42 11.03 -20.80 0.15
C VAL A 42 12.42 -21.20 -0.33
N VAL A 43 12.50 -21.80 -1.52
CA VAL A 43 13.77 -22.04 -2.19
C VAL A 43 14.32 -20.67 -2.50
N THR A 44 15.16 -20.16 -1.59
CA THR A 44 15.92 -18.95 -1.87
C THR A 44 16.93 -19.38 -2.92
N PRO A 45 16.84 -18.88 -4.17
CA PRO A 45 17.82 -19.25 -5.17
C PRO A 45 19.19 -18.86 -4.62
N THR A 46 20.07 -19.85 -4.45
CA THR A 46 21.45 -19.59 -4.07
C THR A 46 22.03 -18.67 -5.13
N PRO A 47 22.49 -17.44 -4.79
CA PRO A 47 23.05 -16.54 -5.79
C PRO A 47 24.19 -17.27 -6.47
N ARG A 48 24.04 -17.57 -7.75
CA ARG A 48 25.12 -18.18 -8.52
C ARG A 48 26.21 -17.11 -8.63
N PRO A 49 27.46 -17.37 -8.20
CA PRO A 49 28.53 -16.41 -8.39
C PRO A 49 28.62 -16.10 -9.88
N VAL A 50 28.29 -14.86 -10.26
CA VAL A 50 28.55 -14.38 -11.62
C VAL A 50 30.06 -14.25 -11.70
N ALA A 51 30.70 -15.11 -12.49
CA ALA A 51 32.13 -15.04 -12.70
C ALA A 51 32.46 -13.84 -13.57
N GLY A 52 33.46 -13.05 -13.16
CA GLY A 52 33.92 -11.85 -13.87
C GLY A 52 33.38 -10.55 -13.28
N PRO A 53 33.94 -9.41 -13.71
CA PRO A 53 33.48 -8.09 -13.28
C PRO A 53 32.05 -7.82 -13.80
N PRO A 54 31.23 -7.04 -13.07
CA PRO A 54 29.94 -6.63 -13.58
C PRO A 54 30.10 -5.84 -14.88
N VAL A 55 29.23 -6.12 -15.85
CA VAL A 55 29.13 -5.34 -17.09
C VAL A 55 28.02 -4.32 -16.92
N LEU A 56 28.30 -3.07 -17.27
CA LEU A 56 27.29 -2.02 -17.35
C LEU A 56 26.73 -1.97 -18.76
N GLU A 57 25.41 -2.13 -18.88
CA GLU A 57 24.68 -2.04 -20.14
C GLU A 57 23.54 -1.03 -20.01
N THR A 58 23.39 -0.18 -21.02
CA THR A 58 22.26 0.75 -21.11
C THR A 58 21.03 0.00 -21.63
N VAL A 59 20.00 -0.14 -20.79
CA VAL A 59 18.73 -0.78 -21.17
C VAL A 59 17.75 0.21 -21.82
N VAL A 60 17.74 1.46 -21.34
CA VAL A 60 16.88 2.54 -21.84
C VAL A 60 17.66 3.84 -21.85
N GLU A 61 17.61 4.55 -22.98
CA GLU A 61 18.08 5.92 -23.09
C GLU A 61 16.91 6.91 -22.94
N GLY A 62 17.19 8.12 -22.45
CA GLY A 62 16.20 9.20 -22.41
C GLY A 62 15.10 9.07 -21.35
N ALA A 63 15.19 8.10 -20.44
CA ALA A 63 14.24 7.95 -19.33
C ALA A 63 14.18 9.22 -18.48
N ARG A 64 12.97 9.73 -18.22
CA ARG A 64 12.75 11.01 -17.52
C ARG A 64 12.69 10.81 -16.01
N PHE A 65 13.86 10.84 -15.38
CA PHE A 65 14.04 10.68 -13.93
C PHE A 65 13.33 9.40 -13.42
N PRO A 66 13.79 8.20 -13.83
CA PRO A 66 13.20 6.95 -13.38
C PRO A 66 13.50 6.73 -11.88
N VAL A 67 12.46 6.54 -11.07
CA VAL A 67 12.59 6.45 -9.60
C VAL A 67 12.19 5.10 -9.01
N ALA A 68 11.41 4.30 -9.73
CA ALA A 68 11.04 2.97 -9.32
C ALA A 68 10.92 2.03 -10.51
N LEU A 69 11.35 0.78 -10.31
CA LEU A 69 11.40 -0.29 -11.30
C LEU A 69 10.59 -1.48 -10.79
N ALA A 70 9.85 -2.12 -11.69
CA ALA A 70 9.07 -3.32 -11.40
C ALA A 70 9.20 -4.32 -12.57
N PRO A 71 10.16 -5.27 -12.50
CA PRO A 71 10.26 -6.33 -13.49
C PRO A 71 9.08 -7.29 -13.36
N SER A 72 8.63 -7.81 -14.50
CA SER A 72 7.51 -8.75 -14.62
C SER A 72 8.00 -10.13 -15.05
N PRO A 73 7.37 -11.23 -14.57
CA PRO A 73 7.66 -12.58 -15.04
C PRO A 73 7.46 -12.81 -16.54
N ASP A 74 6.66 -11.97 -17.21
CA ASP A 74 6.43 -12.02 -18.66
C ASP A 74 7.51 -11.31 -19.50
N GLY A 75 8.62 -10.91 -18.87
CA GLY A 75 9.78 -10.31 -19.54
C GLY A 75 9.71 -8.79 -19.70
N ARG A 76 8.62 -8.15 -19.27
CA ARG A 76 8.50 -6.69 -19.26
C ARG A 76 9.19 -6.06 -18.05
N LEU A 77 9.73 -4.87 -18.23
CA LEU A 77 10.16 -3.99 -17.14
C LEU A 77 9.29 -2.75 -17.13
N PHE A 78 8.53 -2.57 -16.05
CA PHE A 78 7.78 -1.35 -15.81
C PHE A 78 8.64 -0.37 -15.02
N TYR A 79 8.56 0.93 -15.33
CA TYR A 79 9.20 1.95 -14.52
C TYR A 79 8.38 3.22 -14.39
N ALA A 80 8.58 3.87 -13.25
CA ALA A 80 7.98 5.12 -12.85
C ALA A 80 8.86 6.31 -13.29
N GLU A 81 8.34 7.19 -14.15
CA GLU A 81 8.97 8.48 -14.45
C GLU A 81 8.41 9.57 -13.55
N LEU A 82 9.27 10.09 -12.67
CA LEU A 82 8.88 11.06 -11.64
C LEU A 82 8.28 12.33 -12.25
N GLU A 83 8.95 12.89 -13.27
CA GLU A 83 8.62 14.22 -13.79
C GLU A 83 7.41 14.22 -14.71
N THR A 84 7.27 13.17 -15.52
CA THR A 84 6.24 13.10 -16.56
C THR A 84 4.94 12.51 -16.03
N GLY A 85 4.98 11.84 -14.87
CA GLY A 85 3.85 11.10 -14.33
C GLY A 85 3.52 9.84 -15.13
N GLN A 86 4.46 9.36 -15.95
CA GLN A 86 4.24 8.20 -16.82
C GLN A 86 4.75 6.92 -16.18
N VAL A 87 3.98 5.85 -16.36
CA VAL A 87 4.47 4.47 -16.25
C VAL A 87 4.91 4.05 -17.64
N ARG A 88 6.20 3.73 -17.79
CA ARG A 88 6.80 3.30 -19.04
C ARG A 88 7.10 1.81 -18.98
N VAL A 89 7.21 1.18 -20.15
CA VAL A 89 7.45 -0.26 -20.27
C VAL A 89 8.57 -0.52 -21.26
N VAL A 90 9.50 -1.36 -20.85
CA VAL A 90 10.49 -1.97 -21.72
C VAL A 90 10.07 -3.40 -21.97
N ARG A 91 10.14 -3.83 -23.23
CA ARG A 91 9.86 -5.19 -23.65
C ARG A 91 10.88 -5.60 -24.69
N ASP A 92 11.46 -6.79 -24.56
CA ASP A 92 12.47 -7.30 -25.49
C ASP A 92 13.64 -6.32 -25.71
N GLY A 93 14.09 -5.67 -24.62
CA GLY A 93 15.16 -4.67 -24.63
C GLY A 93 14.81 -3.34 -25.28
N ARG A 94 13.52 -3.07 -25.57
CA ARG A 94 13.08 -1.83 -26.23
C ARG A 94 12.02 -1.11 -25.41
N LEU A 95 12.19 0.21 -25.26
CA LEU A 95 11.17 1.08 -24.71
C LEU A 95 9.96 1.12 -25.66
N LEU A 96 8.77 0.83 -25.13
CA LEU A 96 7.53 0.97 -25.90
C LEU A 96 7.25 2.46 -26.17
N PRO A 97 6.69 2.81 -27.35
CA PRO A 97 6.44 4.20 -27.73
C PRO A 97 5.40 4.87 -26.81
N GLU A 98 4.28 4.17 -26.59
CA GLU A 98 3.21 4.64 -25.71
C GLU A 98 3.49 4.28 -24.25
N PRO A 99 3.18 5.18 -23.30
CA PRO A 99 3.23 4.83 -21.89
C PRO A 99 2.15 3.81 -21.54
N PHE A 100 2.41 2.95 -20.56
CA PHE A 100 1.42 2.06 -20.00
C PHE A 100 0.28 2.84 -19.36
N ALA A 101 0.62 3.89 -18.60
CA ALA A 101 -0.34 4.83 -18.03
C ALA A 101 0.33 6.19 -17.83
N ALA A 102 -0.48 7.25 -17.76
CA ALA A 102 -0.02 8.59 -17.46
C ALA A 102 -0.95 9.26 -16.45
N PHE A 103 -0.36 9.96 -15.48
CA PHE A 103 -1.07 10.64 -14.41
C PHE A 103 -0.71 12.12 -14.42
N ARG A 104 -1.68 12.99 -14.13
CA ARG A 104 -1.39 14.38 -13.79
C ARG A 104 -0.73 14.39 -12.40
N VAL A 105 0.51 14.86 -12.33
CA VAL A 105 1.30 14.89 -11.09
C VAL A 105 1.69 16.32 -10.69
N ALA A 106 1.86 16.56 -9.39
CA ALA A 106 2.39 17.84 -8.89
C ALA A 106 3.90 17.94 -9.13
N ARG A 107 4.33 18.99 -9.84
CA ARG A 107 5.75 19.30 -10.13
C ARG A 107 6.02 20.81 -10.19
N PRO A 108 5.69 21.60 -9.15
CA PRO A 108 6.12 23.00 -9.13
C PRO A 108 7.66 23.09 -9.02
N PRO A 109 8.29 24.17 -9.52
CA PRO A 109 9.72 24.37 -9.40
C PRO A 109 10.21 24.27 -7.96
N GLY A 110 11.31 23.53 -7.73
CA GLY A 110 11.91 23.33 -6.40
C GLY A 110 11.37 22.15 -5.59
N TYR A 111 10.41 21.38 -6.13
CA TYR A 111 9.79 20.25 -5.44
C TYR A 111 10.31 18.91 -5.99
N SER A 112 11.49 18.50 -5.52
CA SER A 112 12.25 17.37 -6.10
C SER A 112 11.58 16.00 -5.93
N GLU A 113 10.90 15.74 -4.80
CA GLU A 113 10.32 14.40 -4.51
C GLU A 113 8.84 14.29 -4.86
N HIS A 114 8.26 15.29 -5.53
CA HIS A 114 6.87 15.23 -5.98
C HIS A 114 6.83 14.66 -7.39
N GLY A 115 5.79 13.90 -7.71
CA GLY A 115 5.69 13.20 -9.00
C GLY A 115 5.07 11.82 -8.87
N LEU A 116 5.38 10.95 -9.83
CA LEU A 116 5.07 9.51 -9.76
C LEU A 116 6.27 8.77 -9.16
N LEU A 117 6.08 8.20 -7.97
CA LEU A 117 7.18 7.76 -7.10
C LEU A 117 7.28 6.24 -6.99
N GLY A 118 6.15 5.57 -6.91
CA GLY A 118 6.09 4.14 -6.61
C GLY A 118 5.44 3.34 -7.71
N ILE A 119 5.97 2.15 -7.94
CA ILE A 119 5.33 1.12 -8.76
C ILE A 119 5.53 -0.25 -8.12
N ALA A 120 4.49 -1.08 -8.15
CA ALA A 120 4.56 -2.50 -7.82
C ALA A 120 3.60 -3.30 -8.72
N LEU A 121 3.96 -4.54 -9.06
CA LEU A 121 3.05 -5.48 -9.70
C LEU A 121 2.41 -6.36 -8.65
N HIS A 122 1.19 -6.85 -8.91
CA HIS A 122 0.62 -7.92 -8.10
C HIS A 122 1.55 -9.15 -8.09
N PRO A 123 1.68 -9.89 -6.97
CA PRO A 123 2.58 -11.06 -6.90
C PRO A 123 2.34 -12.12 -7.97
N ASP A 124 1.07 -12.34 -8.33
CA ASP A 124 0.63 -13.25 -9.39
C ASP A 124 0.59 -12.65 -10.80
N PHE A 125 1.20 -11.49 -11.05
CA PHE A 125 1.26 -10.93 -12.40
C PHE A 125 1.96 -11.90 -13.38
N PRO A 126 1.44 -12.12 -14.60
CA PRO A 126 0.31 -11.46 -15.25
C PRO A 126 -1.06 -12.13 -15.02
N ARG A 127 -1.15 -13.24 -14.27
CA ARG A 127 -2.44 -13.93 -14.00
C ARG A 127 -3.42 -13.02 -13.25
N GLN A 128 -2.89 -12.24 -12.32
CA GLN A 128 -3.57 -11.09 -11.72
C GLN A 128 -2.96 -9.83 -12.35
N PRO A 129 -3.58 -9.28 -13.41
CA PRO A 129 -2.97 -8.27 -14.25
C PRO A 129 -3.06 -6.89 -13.58
N TYR A 130 -2.60 -6.74 -12.35
CA TYR A 130 -2.71 -5.49 -11.60
C TYR A 130 -1.35 -4.83 -11.38
N VAL A 131 -1.33 -3.51 -11.62
CA VAL A 131 -0.18 -2.63 -11.41
C VAL A 131 -0.59 -1.53 -10.45
N TYR A 132 0.20 -1.32 -9.41
CA TYR A 132 -0.05 -0.32 -8.36
C TYR A 132 0.91 0.85 -8.54
N VAL A 133 0.40 2.07 -8.42
CA VAL A 133 1.16 3.29 -8.66
C VAL A 133 0.94 4.25 -7.49
N PHE A 134 2.02 4.75 -6.92
CA PHE A 134 2.01 5.81 -5.90
C PHE A 134 2.45 7.12 -6.53
N TYR A 135 1.65 8.17 -6.40
CA TYR A 135 1.97 9.46 -6.98
C TYR A 135 1.38 10.62 -6.18
N THR A 136 1.93 11.81 -6.43
CA THR A 136 1.50 13.06 -5.82
C THR A 136 0.45 13.74 -6.71
N VAL A 137 -0.74 13.93 -6.16
CA VAL A 137 -1.88 14.58 -6.81
C VAL A 137 -1.71 16.10 -6.73
N PRO A 138 -1.79 16.81 -7.86
CA PRO A 138 -1.78 18.27 -7.86
C PRO A 138 -3.16 18.88 -7.59
N ASP A 139 -3.17 20.02 -6.90
CA ASP A 139 -4.33 20.91 -6.83
C ASP A 139 -4.61 21.60 -8.20
N ALA A 140 -5.58 22.50 -8.23
CA ALA A 140 -5.94 23.26 -9.42
C ALA A 140 -4.78 24.15 -9.94
N GLN A 141 -3.87 24.57 -9.06
CA GLN A 141 -2.70 25.39 -9.39
C GLN A 141 -1.44 24.55 -9.68
N GLY A 142 -1.53 23.21 -9.62
CA GLY A 142 -0.39 22.32 -9.88
C GLY A 142 0.50 22.07 -8.66
N ARG A 143 0.12 22.54 -7.46
CA ARG A 143 0.87 22.34 -6.21
C ARG A 143 0.51 20.99 -5.58
N PRO A 144 1.41 20.38 -4.79
CA PRO A 144 1.10 19.14 -4.09
C PRO A 144 -0.11 19.30 -3.18
N GLN A 145 -1.13 18.47 -3.39
CA GLN A 145 -2.32 18.44 -2.55
C GLN A 145 -2.27 17.26 -1.59
N GLN A 146 -2.05 16.07 -2.14
CA GLN A 146 -2.02 14.81 -1.41
C GLN A 146 -1.25 13.76 -2.22
N GLN A 147 -0.89 12.66 -1.58
CA GLN A 147 -0.38 11.47 -2.25
C GLN A 147 -1.44 10.38 -2.22
N ARG A 148 -1.37 9.47 -3.19
CA ARG A 148 -2.32 8.37 -3.29
C ARG A 148 -1.69 7.14 -3.93
N VAL A 149 -2.32 6.00 -3.70
CA VAL A 149 -2.08 4.77 -4.46
C VAL A 149 -3.29 4.44 -5.29
N VAL A 150 -3.05 4.13 -6.56
CA VAL A 150 -4.05 3.56 -7.46
C VAL A 150 -3.61 2.21 -7.99
N ARG A 151 -4.58 1.36 -8.33
CA ARG A 151 -4.38 0.10 -9.03
C ARG A 151 -4.95 0.24 -10.44
N LEU A 152 -4.19 -0.19 -11.43
CA LEU A 152 -4.60 -0.32 -12.84
C LEU A 152 -4.72 -1.80 -13.19
N ARG A 153 -5.67 -2.14 -14.08
CA ARG A 153 -5.68 -3.43 -14.77
C ARG A 153 -4.83 -3.32 -16.04
N ALA A 154 -3.92 -4.26 -16.26
CA ALA A 154 -3.15 -4.37 -17.49
C ALA A 154 -4.01 -5.02 -18.58
N GLU A 155 -4.16 -4.33 -19.70
CA GLU A 155 -4.75 -4.82 -20.93
C GLU A 155 -3.68 -4.73 -22.03
N GLY A 156 -2.96 -5.85 -22.21
CA GLY A 156 -1.72 -5.86 -22.99
C GLY A 156 -0.69 -4.93 -22.35
N ASP A 157 -0.22 -3.95 -23.14
CA ASP A 157 0.78 -2.95 -22.73
C ASP A 157 0.16 -1.62 -22.27
N ARG A 158 -1.14 -1.61 -21.95
CA ARG A 158 -1.85 -0.44 -21.42
C ARG A 158 -2.45 -0.72 -20.04
N GLY A 159 -2.40 0.27 -19.17
CA GLY A 159 -3.09 0.30 -17.90
C GLY A 159 -4.46 0.95 -18.05
N VAL A 160 -5.51 0.27 -17.61
CA VAL A 160 -6.90 0.70 -17.68
C VAL A 160 -7.58 0.59 -16.31
N GLU A 161 -8.81 1.10 -16.20
CA GLU A 161 -9.69 0.91 -15.04
C GLU A 161 -9.04 1.27 -13.69
N PRO A 162 -8.62 2.54 -13.49
CA PRO A 162 -7.97 2.94 -12.25
C PRO A 162 -8.93 2.80 -11.05
N LEU A 163 -8.51 2.02 -10.06
CA LEU A 163 -9.13 1.95 -8.73
C LEU A 163 -8.26 2.67 -7.72
N THR A 164 -8.85 3.55 -6.90
CA THR A 164 -8.13 4.15 -5.76
C THR A 164 -7.99 3.12 -4.65
N ILE A 165 -6.75 2.87 -4.20
CA ILE A 165 -6.43 1.92 -3.13
C ILE A 165 -6.33 2.65 -1.80
N VAL A 166 -5.65 3.80 -1.78
CA VAL A 166 -5.61 4.71 -0.63
C VAL A 166 -5.39 6.13 -1.14
N ASP A 167 -5.99 7.10 -0.46
CA ASP A 167 -5.99 8.51 -0.84
C ASP A 167 -5.81 9.43 0.36
N GLY A 168 -5.64 10.72 0.10
CA GLY A 168 -5.55 11.73 1.16
C GLY A 168 -4.28 11.62 2.01
N LEU A 169 -3.23 10.96 1.49
CA LEU A 169 -1.96 10.85 2.19
C LEU A 169 -1.23 12.22 2.14
N PRO A 170 -0.51 12.61 3.19
CA PRO A 170 0.21 13.88 3.24
C PRO A 170 1.28 13.93 2.16
N ALA A 171 1.27 15.00 1.36
CA ALA A 171 2.36 15.34 0.44
C ALA A 171 3.32 16.41 1.02
N GLY A 172 2.87 17.16 2.03
CA GLY A 172 3.61 18.32 2.55
C GLY A 172 3.63 19.52 1.59
N PRO A 173 3.87 20.73 2.11
CA PRO A 173 3.92 21.94 1.29
C PRO A 173 5.32 22.21 0.73
N THR A 174 6.27 21.30 0.89
CA THR A 174 7.69 21.47 0.52
C THR A 174 8.17 20.28 -0.31
N CYS A 175 9.45 20.26 -0.68
CA CYS A 175 10.01 19.29 -1.61
C CYS A 175 10.00 17.82 -1.18
N CYS A 176 9.90 17.54 0.13
CA CYS A 176 10.70 16.45 0.68
C CYS A 176 9.98 15.58 1.73
N HIS A 177 10.51 14.37 1.90
CA HIS A 177 10.03 13.31 2.77
C HIS A 177 8.68 12.73 2.33
N ASN A 178 8.58 12.41 1.04
CA ASN A 178 7.36 11.85 0.45
C ASN A 178 7.28 10.31 0.56
N GLY A 179 8.43 9.63 0.65
CA GLY A 179 8.47 8.17 0.58
C GLY A 179 8.07 7.67 -0.81
N GLY A 180 7.10 6.75 -0.87
CA GLY A 180 6.52 6.27 -2.14
C GLY A 180 6.98 4.89 -2.60
N ARG A 181 7.75 4.12 -1.81
CA ARG A 181 8.00 2.71 -2.14
C ARG A 181 6.71 1.90 -2.00
N LEU A 182 6.45 1.07 -3.00
CA LEU A 182 5.43 0.03 -2.98
C LEU A 182 6.09 -1.35 -3.02
N ALA A 183 5.57 -2.29 -2.25
CA ALA A 183 5.98 -3.69 -2.31
C ALA A 183 4.85 -4.60 -1.80
N PHE A 184 4.76 -5.82 -2.33
CA PHE A 184 3.93 -6.85 -1.74
C PHE A 184 4.75 -7.67 -0.75
N GLY A 185 4.20 -7.91 0.44
CA GLY A 185 4.77 -8.81 1.42
C GLY A 185 4.48 -10.28 1.11
N PRO A 186 5.15 -11.22 1.81
CA PRO A 186 4.87 -12.66 1.67
C PRO A 186 3.46 -13.05 2.15
N ASP A 187 2.80 -12.17 2.90
CA ASP A 187 1.40 -12.28 3.34
C ASP A 187 0.40 -11.84 2.26
N GLY A 188 0.86 -11.44 1.06
CA GLY A 188 0.02 -11.00 -0.04
C GLY A 188 -0.54 -9.57 0.12
N MET A 189 -0.11 -8.84 1.15
CA MET A 189 -0.56 -7.47 1.40
C MET A 189 0.34 -6.45 0.70
N LEU A 190 -0.23 -5.32 0.31
CA LEU A 190 0.49 -4.18 -0.23
C LEU A 190 1.04 -3.31 0.91
N TYR A 191 2.34 -3.08 0.88
CA TYR A 191 3.04 -2.18 1.79
C TYR A 191 3.39 -0.89 1.07
N VAL A 192 3.16 0.24 1.75
CA VAL A 192 3.45 1.59 1.25
C VAL A 192 4.35 2.28 2.26
N SER A 193 5.55 2.69 1.85
CA SER A 193 6.35 3.61 2.68
C SER A 193 5.83 5.03 2.46
N LEU A 194 5.39 5.70 3.52
CA LEU A 194 4.93 7.07 3.48
C LEU A 194 5.83 7.92 4.38
N GLY A 195 6.41 8.97 3.81
CA GLY A 195 7.28 9.85 4.59
C GLY A 195 6.49 10.79 5.53
N ASP A 196 7.22 11.52 6.36
CA ASP A 196 6.61 12.40 7.36
C ASP A 196 6.18 13.77 6.81
N ALA A 197 6.44 14.04 5.52
CA ALA A 197 6.19 15.32 4.88
C ALA A 197 6.83 16.52 5.62
N GLN A 198 8.04 16.31 6.14
CA GLN A 198 8.82 17.21 7.01
C GLN A 198 8.18 17.51 8.37
N ALA A 199 7.18 16.74 8.78
CA ALA A 199 6.52 16.87 10.07
C ALA A 199 6.89 15.69 10.98
N ALA A 200 8.19 15.55 11.30
CA ALA A 200 8.75 14.40 12.03
C ALA A 200 8.02 14.08 13.35
N ALA A 201 7.52 15.08 14.08
CA ALA A 201 6.75 14.87 15.30
C ALA A 201 5.44 14.08 15.08
N LEU A 202 4.83 14.19 13.90
CA LEU A 202 3.60 13.46 13.54
C LEU A 202 3.87 11.97 13.23
N ALA A 203 5.13 11.62 12.97
CA ALA A 203 5.52 10.26 12.63
C ALA A 203 5.32 9.27 13.80
N GLN A 204 5.34 9.78 15.03
CA GLN A 204 5.09 9.00 16.25
C GLN A 204 3.61 8.93 16.66
N ASP A 205 2.72 9.71 16.03
CA ASP A 205 1.28 9.63 16.30
C ASP A 205 0.66 8.48 15.46
N PRO A 206 0.12 7.42 16.10
CA PRO A 206 -0.49 6.30 15.38
C PRO A 206 -1.82 6.64 14.69
N GLN A 207 -2.43 7.79 15.01
CA GLN A 207 -3.66 8.26 14.38
C GLN A 207 -3.40 9.03 13.08
N LEU A 208 -2.15 9.40 12.80
CA LEU A 208 -1.78 10.16 11.62
C LEU A 208 -0.97 9.31 10.63
N PRO A 209 -1.17 9.49 9.31
CA PRO A 209 -0.50 8.70 8.29
C PRO A 209 0.96 9.10 8.05
N ASN A 210 1.39 10.29 8.51
CA ASN A 210 2.76 10.78 8.34
C ASN A 210 3.79 9.78 8.89
N GLY A 211 4.85 9.52 8.12
CA GLY A 211 6.00 8.74 8.58
C GLY A 211 5.59 7.34 9.02
N LYS A 212 5.00 6.57 8.11
CA LYS A 212 4.50 5.22 8.40
C LYS A 212 4.90 4.24 7.30
N VAL A 213 4.99 2.97 7.68
CA VAL A 213 4.72 1.89 6.73
C VAL A 213 3.23 1.58 6.83
N LEU A 214 2.51 1.72 5.71
CA LEU A 214 1.11 1.33 5.60
C LEU A 214 1.03 -0.12 5.08
N ARG A 215 0.02 -0.88 5.51
CA ARG A 215 -0.31 -2.24 5.05
C ARG A 215 -1.79 -2.32 4.69
N LEU A 216 -2.06 -2.64 3.43
CA LEU A 216 -3.38 -2.68 2.81
C LEU A 216 -3.56 -4.01 2.07
N ALA A 217 -4.78 -4.50 1.96
CA ALA A 217 -5.09 -5.58 1.02
C ALA A 217 -4.95 -5.08 -0.44
N PRO A 218 -4.82 -5.98 -1.43
CA PRO A 218 -4.72 -5.61 -2.85
C PRO A 218 -5.91 -4.79 -3.41
N ASP A 219 -7.05 -4.80 -2.73
CA ASP A 219 -8.23 -4.02 -3.06
C ASP A 219 -8.35 -2.71 -2.26
N GLY A 220 -7.42 -2.44 -1.35
CA GLY A 220 -7.42 -1.27 -0.46
C GLY A 220 -8.14 -1.48 0.86
N SER A 221 -8.76 -2.65 1.11
CA SER A 221 -9.34 -2.94 2.41
C SER A 221 -8.26 -3.05 3.50
N LEU A 222 -8.64 -2.76 4.75
CA LEU A 222 -7.74 -2.85 5.89
C LEU A 222 -7.65 -4.31 6.37
N PRO A 223 -6.44 -4.90 6.43
CA PRO A 223 -6.28 -6.19 7.08
C PRO A 223 -6.71 -6.12 8.56
N PRO A 224 -7.51 -7.08 9.04
CA PRO A 224 -8.05 -7.06 10.40
C PRO A 224 -6.99 -7.28 11.49
N ASP A 225 -5.81 -7.80 11.10
CA ASP A 225 -4.65 -8.06 11.94
C ASP A 225 -3.63 -6.89 11.94
N ASN A 226 -3.97 -5.74 11.35
CA ASN A 226 -3.13 -4.55 11.50
C ASN A 226 -3.00 -4.16 12.99
N PRO A 227 -1.81 -3.71 13.43
CA PRO A 227 -1.55 -3.44 14.85
C PRO A 227 -2.29 -2.20 15.39
N PHE A 228 -2.76 -1.32 14.51
CA PHE A 228 -3.52 -0.12 14.85
C PHE A 228 -4.96 -0.27 14.34
N PRO A 229 -5.96 -0.50 15.22
CA PRO A 229 -7.35 -0.73 14.80
C PRO A 229 -7.91 0.39 13.92
N GLY A 230 -8.52 0.01 12.79
CA GLY A 230 -9.12 0.97 11.85
C GLY A 230 -8.11 1.83 11.08
N SER A 231 -6.81 1.51 11.14
CA SER A 231 -5.75 2.26 10.49
C SER A 231 -4.97 1.37 9.50
N PRO A 232 -4.54 1.92 8.35
CA PRO A 232 -3.61 1.24 7.46
C PRO A 232 -2.18 1.21 8.02
N ALA A 233 -1.87 1.93 9.10
CA ALA A 233 -0.54 1.90 9.69
C ALA A 233 -0.17 0.47 10.14
N TYR A 234 1.05 0.06 9.78
CA TYR A 234 1.64 -1.21 10.19
C TYR A 234 2.87 -1.00 11.06
N ALA A 235 3.69 0.00 10.74
CA ALA A 235 4.80 0.43 11.57
C ALA A 235 4.91 1.95 11.60
N LEU A 236 5.38 2.46 12.75
CA LEU A 236 5.74 3.87 12.94
C LEU A 236 7.14 4.14 12.36
N GLY A 237 7.38 5.37 11.91
CA GLY A 237 8.66 5.87 11.40
C GLY A 237 9.08 7.17 12.05
#